data_AF-A0A238IUJ2-F1
#
_entry.id   AF-A0A238IUJ2-F1
#
_cell.length_a   1.000
_cell.length_b   1.000
_cell.length_c   1.000
_cell.angle_alpha   90.00
_cell.angle_beta   90.00
_cell.angle_gamma   90.00
#
_symmetry.space_group_name_H-M   'P 1'
#
loop_
_entity.id
_entity.type
_entity.pdbx_description
1 polymer ?
#
loop_
_entity_poly.entity_id
_entity_poly.type
_entity_poly.pdbx_seq_one_letter_code
_entity_poly.pdbx_strand_id
1 'polypeptide(L)'
;MKSVLSALAVAIALPASADTLGPYTDLLVFGDSLSDGGNIAAATGGITPVPLFYPNGQFTNGDTWATTLGAAPSLSTFGGTNFAFGGATAATSGPNQDGFDIPDFADQRALYRAAIDGSAL
;
A
#
# COMPACT_ATOMS: atom_id res chain seq x y z
N MET A 1 8.84 -54.13 35.13
CA MET A 1 9.78 -53.57 34.14
C MET A 1 9.04 -52.43 33.44
N LYS A 2 9.45 -51.18 33.67
CA LYS A 2 8.79 -49.97 33.16
C LYS A 2 9.51 -49.52 31.89
N SER A 3 9.03 -49.90 30.72
CA SER A 3 9.46 -49.28 29.47
C SER A 3 8.65 -47.99 29.27
N VAL A 4 9.25 -46.86 29.63
CA VAL A 4 8.70 -45.53 29.34
C VAL A 4 8.95 -45.26 27.86
N LEU A 5 7.91 -45.42 27.03
CA LEU A 5 7.91 -44.92 25.66
C LEU A 5 7.86 -43.40 25.71
N SER A 6 8.99 -42.76 25.39
CA SER A 6 9.02 -41.31 25.15
C SER A 6 8.39 -41.05 23.78
N ALA A 7 7.15 -40.55 23.77
CA ALA A 7 6.50 -40.12 22.54
C ALA A 7 7.05 -38.74 22.15
N LEU A 8 7.90 -38.73 21.12
CA LEU A 8 8.34 -37.52 20.44
C LEU A 8 7.12 -36.89 19.75
N ALA A 9 6.51 -35.89 20.37
CA ALA A 9 5.49 -35.06 19.74
C ALA A 9 6.17 -34.17 18.69
N VAL A 10 6.33 -34.69 17.47
CA VAL A 10 6.60 -33.86 16.30
C VAL A 10 5.33 -33.07 16.03
N ALA A 11 5.30 -31.81 16.47
CA ALA A 11 4.30 -30.87 16.03
C ALA A 11 4.49 -30.68 14.51
N ILE A 12 3.70 -31.38 13.71
CA ILE A 12 3.59 -31.11 12.28
C ILE A 12 3.01 -29.70 12.18
N ALA A 13 3.86 -28.71 11.91
CA ALA A 13 3.41 -27.42 11.44
C ALA A 13 2.73 -27.68 10.10
N LEU A 14 1.41 -27.86 10.10
CA LEU A 14 0.61 -27.87 8.89
C LEU A 14 0.94 -26.56 8.16
N PRO A 15 1.32 -26.60 6.87
CA PRO A 15 1.45 -25.37 6.11
C PRO A 15 0.10 -24.66 6.18
N ALA A 16 0.07 -23.47 6.78
CA ALA A 16 -1.06 -22.58 6.68
C ALA A 16 -1.25 -22.32 5.18
N SER A 17 -2.27 -22.94 4.61
CA SER A 17 -2.64 -22.70 3.24
C SER A 17 -3.37 -21.36 3.24
N ALA A 18 -2.80 -20.35 2.60
CA ALA A 18 -3.59 -19.16 2.30
C ALA A 18 -4.67 -19.60 1.31
N ASP A 19 -5.93 -19.44 1.69
CA ASP A 19 -7.02 -19.57 0.71
C ASP A 19 -6.78 -18.57 -0.41
N THR A 20 -7.00 -19.00 -1.64
CA THR A 20 -6.96 -18.09 -2.78
C THR A 20 -8.07 -17.06 -2.57
N LEU A 21 -7.73 -15.77 -2.68
CA LEU A 21 -8.75 -14.73 -2.81
C LEU A 21 -9.72 -15.19 -3.92
N GLY A 22 -11.00 -15.35 -3.57
CA GLY A 22 -12.04 -15.56 -4.56
C GLY A 22 -12.06 -14.40 -5.58
N PRO A 23 -12.90 -14.49 -6.62
CA PRO A 23 -13.01 -13.39 -7.58
C PRO A 23 -13.39 -12.10 -6.85
N TYR A 24 -12.64 -11.04 -7.13
CA TYR A 24 -12.94 -9.67 -6.72
C TYR A 24 -13.16 -8.82 -7.97
N THR A 25 -13.99 -7.80 -7.85
CA THR A 25 -14.22 -6.83 -8.95
C THR A 25 -13.24 -5.69 -8.91
N ASP A 26 -12.78 -5.32 -7.70
CA ASP A 26 -12.02 -4.10 -7.46
C ASP A 26 -10.94 -4.32 -6.40
N LEU A 27 -9.80 -3.64 -6.57
CA LEU A 27 -8.73 -3.54 -5.58
C LEU A 27 -8.49 -2.06 -5.28
N LEU A 28 -8.85 -1.63 -4.07
CA LEU A 28 -8.62 -0.27 -3.57
C LEU A 28 -7.48 -0.30 -2.56
N VAL A 29 -6.50 0.56 -2.74
CA VAL A 29 -5.29 0.60 -1.91
C VAL A 29 -5.21 1.93 -1.19
N PHE A 30 -5.05 1.87 0.13
CA PHE A 30 -4.78 2.98 1.02
C PHE A 30 -3.52 2.65 1.81
N GLY A 31 -2.73 3.65 2.17
CA GLY A 31 -1.52 3.43 2.95
C GLY A 31 -0.42 4.43 2.69
N ASP A 32 0.81 3.97 2.87
CA ASP A 32 2.02 4.77 2.88
C ASP A 32 3.00 4.39 1.76
N SER A 33 4.28 4.66 1.96
CA SER A 33 5.38 4.37 1.04
C SER A 33 5.48 2.91 0.59
N LEU A 34 5.02 1.95 1.40
CA LEU A 34 5.10 0.52 1.06
C LEU A 34 4.11 0.13 -0.06
N SER A 35 3.09 0.97 -0.28
CA SER A 35 2.00 0.73 -1.23
C SER A 35 1.87 1.83 -2.28
N ASP A 36 2.44 3.02 -2.04
CA ASP A 36 2.34 4.16 -2.96
C ASP A 36 2.96 3.86 -4.33
N GLY A 37 2.11 3.88 -5.37
CA GLY A 37 2.49 3.68 -6.77
C GLY A 37 3.06 4.91 -7.48
N GLY A 38 3.24 6.05 -6.77
CA GLY A 38 3.81 7.29 -7.30
C GLY A 38 3.00 8.55 -7.03
N ASN A 39 1.98 8.51 -6.18
CA ASN A 39 1.21 9.69 -5.79
C ASN A 39 2.08 10.74 -5.10
N ILE A 40 2.98 10.33 -4.19
CA ILE A 40 3.90 11.28 -3.54
C ILE A 40 4.91 11.89 -4.52
N ALA A 41 5.35 11.12 -5.51
CA ALA A 41 6.21 11.61 -6.57
C ALA A 41 5.48 12.64 -7.43
N ALA A 42 4.22 12.37 -7.81
CA ALA A 42 3.40 13.34 -8.52
C ALA A 42 3.18 14.63 -7.70
N ALA A 43 2.84 14.50 -6.41
CA ALA A 43 2.52 15.64 -5.56
C ALA A 43 3.74 16.52 -5.22
N THR A 44 4.95 15.94 -5.20
CA THR A 44 6.20 16.65 -4.92
C THR A 44 6.99 17.04 -6.17
N GLY A 45 6.42 16.86 -7.38
CA GLY A 45 7.12 17.13 -8.64
C GLY A 45 8.33 16.23 -8.89
N GLY A 46 8.32 15.02 -8.32
CA GLY A 46 9.37 14.01 -8.46
C GLY A 46 10.53 14.17 -7.49
N ILE A 47 10.45 15.07 -6.51
CA ILE A 47 11.52 15.28 -5.53
C ILE A 47 11.54 14.15 -4.48
N THR A 48 10.38 13.61 -4.14
CA THR A 48 10.22 12.52 -3.17
C THR A 48 9.49 11.35 -3.81
N PRO A 49 10.00 10.10 -3.70
CA PRO A 49 11.30 9.74 -3.13
C PRO A 49 12.48 10.25 -3.98
N VAL A 50 13.67 10.33 -3.39
CA VAL A 50 14.87 10.84 -4.07
C VAL A 50 15.15 10.02 -5.35
N PRO A 51 15.08 10.61 -6.56
CA PRO A 51 15.12 9.85 -7.81
C PRO A 51 16.40 9.04 -8.04
N LEU A 52 17.52 9.47 -7.43
CA LEU A 52 18.79 8.74 -7.51
C LEU A 52 18.69 7.33 -6.89
N PHE A 53 17.89 7.17 -5.85
CA PHE A 53 17.70 5.89 -5.15
C PHE A 53 16.41 5.19 -5.57
N TYR A 54 15.45 5.95 -6.10
CA TYR A 54 14.09 5.51 -6.41
C TYR A 54 13.66 6.04 -7.79
N PRO A 55 14.23 5.51 -8.88
CA PRO A 55 14.07 6.08 -10.22
C PRO A 55 12.63 6.05 -10.76
N ASN A 56 11.78 5.18 -10.19
CA ASN A 56 10.38 5.04 -10.59
C ASN A 56 9.41 5.87 -9.73
N GLY A 57 9.91 6.72 -8.82
CA GLY A 57 9.05 7.51 -7.93
C GLY A 57 8.29 6.69 -6.88
N GLN A 58 8.64 5.42 -6.70
CA GLN A 58 8.12 4.53 -5.66
C GLN A 58 9.22 4.26 -4.63
N PHE A 59 8.89 4.04 -3.35
CA PHE A 59 9.88 3.76 -2.29
C PHE A 59 10.43 2.33 -2.35
N THR A 60 10.78 1.89 -3.54
CA THR A 60 11.37 0.59 -3.87
C THR A 60 12.22 0.74 -5.13
N ASN A 61 13.11 -0.21 -5.36
CA ASN A 61 13.95 -0.35 -6.55
C ASN A 61 13.21 -1.01 -7.74
N GLY A 62 11.90 -1.19 -7.62
CA GLY A 62 11.01 -1.71 -8.66
C GLY A 62 9.60 -1.16 -8.50
N ASP A 63 8.61 -2.04 -8.48
CA ASP A 63 7.20 -1.72 -8.23
C ASP A 63 6.80 -2.09 -6.80
N THR A 64 5.91 -1.31 -6.19
CA THR A 64 5.27 -1.73 -4.95
C THR A 64 4.40 -2.97 -5.19
N TRP A 65 4.02 -3.65 -4.11
CA TRP A 65 3.10 -4.79 -4.22
C TRP A 65 1.76 -4.38 -4.85
N ALA A 66 1.29 -3.17 -4.56
CA ALA A 66 0.04 -2.63 -5.09
C ALA A 66 0.14 -2.39 -6.60
N THR A 67 1.24 -1.77 -7.07
CA THR A 67 1.51 -1.60 -8.50
C THR A 67 1.63 -2.96 -9.21
N THR A 68 2.29 -3.94 -8.58
CA THR A 68 2.42 -5.30 -9.12
C THR A 68 1.06 -5.99 -9.29
N LEU A 69 0.07 -5.68 -8.44
CA LEU A 69 -1.31 -6.15 -8.56
C LEU A 69 -2.17 -5.30 -9.53
N GLY A 70 -1.60 -4.28 -10.16
CA GLY A 70 -2.28 -3.45 -11.16
C GLY A 70 -3.02 -2.23 -10.59
N ALA A 71 -2.84 -1.89 -9.30
CA ALA A 71 -3.48 -0.71 -8.71
C ALA A 71 -2.74 0.57 -9.13
N ALA A 72 -3.29 1.29 -10.10
CA ALA A 72 -2.75 2.55 -10.60
C ALA A 72 -2.86 3.68 -9.56
N PRO A 73 -1.88 4.63 -9.49
CA PRO A 73 -1.93 5.75 -8.57
C PRO A 73 -3.12 6.69 -8.86
N SER A 74 -3.76 7.17 -7.81
CA SER A 74 -4.93 8.06 -7.88
C SER A 74 -4.68 9.38 -8.59
N LEU A 75 -3.43 9.89 -8.57
CA LEU A 75 -3.01 11.08 -9.30
C LEU A 75 -2.59 10.79 -10.75
N SER A 76 -2.83 9.58 -11.28
CA SER A 76 -2.60 9.29 -12.70
C SER A 76 -3.58 10.03 -13.60
N THR A 77 -3.21 10.21 -14.87
CA THR A 77 -4.04 10.89 -15.89
C THR A 77 -5.41 10.25 -16.09
N PHE A 78 -5.57 8.97 -15.77
CA PHE A 78 -6.81 8.21 -15.97
C PHE A 78 -7.54 7.92 -14.66
N GLY A 79 -7.12 8.52 -13.55
CA GLY A 79 -7.54 8.07 -12.23
C GLY A 79 -6.87 6.74 -11.87
N GLY A 80 -7.10 6.27 -10.65
CA GLY A 80 -6.47 5.05 -10.17
C GLY A 80 -7.00 4.63 -8.82
N THR A 81 -6.91 3.32 -8.55
CA THR A 81 -7.46 2.72 -7.33
C THR A 81 -6.47 2.69 -6.17
N ASN A 82 -5.26 3.24 -6.35
CA ASN A 82 -4.26 3.37 -5.32
C ASN A 82 -4.17 4.80 -4.80
N PHE A 83 -4.72 5.01 -3.61
CA PHE A 83 -4.77 6.27 -2.87
C PHE A 83 -3.63 6.41 -1.85
N ALA A 84 -2.67 5.49 -1.80
CA ALA A 84 -1.56 5.58 -0.86
C ALA A 84 -0.60 6.74 -1.19
N PHE A 85 -0.06 7.41 -0.17
CA PHE A 85 0.96 8.46 -0.32
C PHE A 85 2.15 8.15 0.60
N GLY A 86 3.37 8.20 0.07
CA GLY A 86 4.59 8.05 0.86
C GLY A 86 4.63 9.00 2.05
N GLY A 87 4.75 8.45 3.27
CA GLY A 87 4.75 9.22 4.52
C GLY A 87 3.37 9.40 5.16
N ALA A 88 2.30 8.87 4.56
CA ALA A 88 0.97 8.92 5.15
C ALA A 88 0.89 8.22 6.52
N THR A 89 0.12 8.81 7.42
CA THR A 89 -0.12 8.30 8.77
C THR A 89 -1.52 7.69 8.88
N ALA A 90 -1.68 6.73 9.81
CA ALA A 90 -2.98 6.08 10.04
C ALA A 90 -3.99 6.96 10.78
N ALA A 91 -3.50 7.90 11.58
CA ALA A 91 -4.28 8.87 12.33
C ALA A 91 -3.84 10.26 11.93
N THR A 92 -4.75 11.23 12.01
CA THR A 92 -4.47 12.60 11.59
C THR A 92 -3.25 13.17 12.28
N SER A 93 -2.16 13.20 11.52
CA SER A 93 -1.06 14.08 11.78
C SER A 93 -1.59 15.49 11.53
N GLY A 94 -1.40 16.39 12.50
CA GLY A 94 -1.46 17.82 12.21
C GLY A 94 -0.48 18.20 11.08
N PRO A 95 -0.33 19.47 10.73
CA PRO A 95 0.50 19.87 9.58
C PRO A 95 1.89 19.21 9.66
N ASN A 96 2.23 18.44 8.62
CA ASN A 96 3.45 17.62 8.59
C ASN A 96 4.73 18.45 8.74
N GLN A 97 5.78 17.79 9.25
CA GLN A 97 7.01 18.40 9.78
C GLN A 97 7.90 19.14 8.75
N ASP A 98 7.55 19.14 7.47
CA ASP A 98 8.40 19.67 6.39
C ASP A 98 7.67 20.64 5.42
N GLY A 99 6.50 21.17 5.81
CA GLY A 99 5.79 22.21 5.04
C GLY A 99 4.97 21.75 3.83
N PHE A 100 4.91 20.43 3.59
CA PHE A 100 3.97 19.78 2.68
C PHE A 100 3.03 18.87 3.47
N ASP A 101 1.72 19.09 3.35
CA ASP A 101 0.72 18.25 4.00
C ASP A 101 0.55 16.96 3.19
N ILE A 102 0.92 15.82 3.78
CA ILE A 102 0.88 14.52 3.08
C ILE A 102 -0.47 13.91 3.41
N PRO A 103 -1.29 13.53 2.41
CA PRO A 103 -2.60 12.95 2.65
C PRO A 103 -2.54 11.75 3.60
N ASP A 104 -3.12 11.93 4.79
CA ASP A 104 -3.26 10.89 5.79
C ASP A 104 -4.36 9.88 5.40
N PHE A 105 -4.60 8.86 6.22
CA PHE A 105 -5.66 7.89 5.91
C PHE A 105 -7.07 8.50 5.80
N ALA A 106 -7.38 9.58 6.53
CA ALA A 106 -8.67 10.26 6.43
C ALA A 106 -8.80 11.01 5.09
N ASP A 107 -7.74 11.68 4.64
CA ASP A 107 -7.69 12.37 3.35
C ASP A 107 -7.77 11.39 2.18
N GLN A 108 -7.05 10.26 2.24
CA GLN A 108 -7.10 9.24 1.19
C GLN A 108 -8.52 8.68 1.00
N ARG A 109 -9.27 8.50 2.09
CA ARG A 109 -10.69 8.14 2.01
C ARG A 109 -11.55 9.24 1.41
N ALA A 110 -11.23 10.50 1.66
CA ALA A 110 -11.93 11.63 1.04
C ALA A 110 -11.64 11.69 -0.47
N LEU A 111 -10.40 11.43 -0.88
CA LEU A 111 -10.01 11.28 -2.29
C LEU A 111 -10.78 10.14 -2.97
N TYR A 112 -10.88 8.97 -2.32
CA TYR A 112 -11.69 7.86 -2.83
C TYR A 112 -13.17 8.25 -3.01
N ARG A 113 -13.76 8.93 -2.02
CA ARG A 113 -15.15 9.43 -2.10
C ARG A 113 -15.33 10.39 -3.27
N ALA A 114 -14.41 11.34 -3.45
CA ALA A 114 -14.44 12.26 -4.57
C ALA A 114 -14.31 11.53 -5.93
N ALA A 115 -13.49 10.47 -6.00
CA ALA A 115 -13.29 9.70 -7.22
C ALA A 115 -14.55 8.92 -7.64
N ILE A 116 -15.26 8.31 -6.68
CA ILE A 116 -16.53 7.61 -6.97
C ILE A 116 -17.69 8.58 -7.26
N ASP A 117 -17.74 9.73 -6.58
CA ASP A 117 -18.77 10.74 -6.84
C ASP A 117 -18.54 11.44 -8.20
N GLY A 118 -17.28 11.48 -8.66
CA GLY A 118 -16.86 12.07 -9.93
C GLY A 118 -16.76 11.09 -11.11
N SER A 119 -17.06 9.80 -10.94
CA SER A 119 -16.92 8.73 -11.97
C SER A 119 -15.50 8.54 -12.55
N ALA A 120 -14.47 8.86 -11.76
CA ALA A 120 -13.05 8.74 -12.14
C ALA A 120 -12.43 7.36 -11.80
N LEU A 121 -13.27 6.40 -11.39
CA LEU A 121 -12.98 4.98 -11.20
C LEU A 121 -13.90 4.13 -12.07
#